data_AF-A0A9Q3DM04-F1
#
_entry.id   AF-A0A9Q3DM04-F1
#
_cell.length_a   1.000
_cell.length_b   1.000
_cell.length_c   1.000
_cell.angle_alpha   90.00
_cell.angle_beta   90.00
_cell.angle_gamma   90.00
#
_symmetry.space_group_name_H-M   'P 1'
#
loop_
_entity.id
_entity.type
_entity.pdbx_description
1 polymer ?
#
loop_
_entity_poly.entity_id
_entity_poly.type
_entity_poly.pdbx_seq_one_letter_code
_entity_poly.pdbx_strand_id
1 'polypeptide(L)'
;MVERGHKKLKDALLKMCGENGSKWKEYLPIVTLENRISTKRTTGYSPFELQFGQEAVLPIDIETNTYLAIKWNKISTIEELLESRTIQIEAKEETKLAAAEKFRDSRQKSVQYFEKKMAHKLRNSLEPGDLVLVYNKPLE
;
A
#
# COMPACT_ATOMS: atom_id res chain seq x y z
N MET A 1 2.16 4.83 -9.97
CA MET A 1 1.35 4.46 -8.78
C MET A 1 1.47 5.47 -7.64
N VAL A 2 2.58 6.21 -7.56
CA VAL A 2 2.83 7.28 -6.56
C VAL A 2 1.76 8.37 -6.58
N GLU A 3 1.45 8.94 -7.75
CA GLU A 3 0.49 10.05 -7.86
C GLU A 3 -0.93 9.71 -7.36
N ARG A 4 -1.42 8.51 -7.68
CA ARG A 4 -2.75 8.04 -7.21
C ARG A 4 -2.76 7.81 -5.70
N GLY A 5 -1.63 7.40 -5.11
CA GLY A 5 -1.48 7.27 -3.67
C GLY A 5 -1.48 8.64 -2.98
N HIS A 6 -0.75 9.61 -3.54
CA HIS A 6 -0.67 10.97 -3.01
C HIS A 6 -2.01 11.70 -3.05
N LYS A 7 -2.85 11.45 -4.06
CA LYS A 7 -4.21 12.00 -4.11
C LYS A 7 -5.01 11.66 -2.85
N LYS A 8 -5.02 10.39 -2.43
CA LYS A 8 -5.76 9.96 -1.23
C LYS A 8 -5.23 10.59 0.05
N LEU A 9 -3.92 10.74 0.17
CA LEU A 9 -3.29 11.43 1.30
C LEU A 9 -3.70 12.90 1.36
N LYS A 10 -3.69 13.59 0.21
CA LYS A 10 -4.13 14.98 0.10
C LYS A 10 -5.61 15.12 0.46
N ASP A 11 -6.47 14.25 -0.06
CA ASP A 11 -7.91 14.28 0.20
C ASP A 11 -8.20 14.04 1.69
N ALA A 12 -7.51 13.10 2.33
CA ALA A 12 -7.62 12.85 3.77
C ALA A 12 -7.13 14.04 4.61
N LEU A 13 -5.99 14.63 4.26
CA LEU A 13 -5.49 15.84 4.91
C LEU A 13 -6.48 17.01 4.80
N LEU A 14 -7.02 17.25 3.61
CA LEU A 14 -8.01 18.31 3.39
C LEU A 14 -9.25 18.11 4.28
N LYS A 15 -9.72 16.86 4.38
CA LYS A 15 -10.86 16.52 5.23
C LYS A 15 -10.59 16.75 6.72
N MET A 16 -9.38 16.42 7.19
CA MET A 16 -9.01 16.58 8.61
C MET A 16 -8.70 18.02 9.01
N CYS A 17 -8.14 18.81 8.08
CA CYS A 17 -7.72 20.18 8.36
C CYS A 17 -8.84 21.23 8.22
N GLY A 18 -10.00 20.83 7.67
CA GLY A 18 -11.09 21.75 7.35
C GLY A 18 -10.71 22.78 6.28
N GLU A 19 -11.57 23.78 6.09
CA GLU A 19 -11.45 24.77 5.00
C GLU A 19 -10.18 25.61 5.07
N ASN A 20 -9.69 25.90 6.28
CA ASN A 20 -8.54 26.80 6.46
C ASN A 20 -7.18 26.12 6.30
N GLY A 21 -7.12 24.77 6.28
CA GLY A 21 -5.88 24.01 6.05
C GLY A 21 -4.75 24.23 7.07
N SER A 22 -4.92 25.09 8.07
CA SER A 22 -3.84 25.58 8.94
C SER A 22 -3.21 24.49 9.81
N LYS A 23 -4.00 23.48 10.18
CA LYS A 23 -3.60 22.35 11.03
C LYS A 23 -2.94 21.20 10.29
N TRP A 24 -2.57 21.36 9.01
CA TRP A 24 -2.02 20.25 8.21
C TRP A 24 -0.76 19.63 8.81
N LYS A 25 0.08 20.43 9.49
CA LYS A 25 1.27 19.93 10.18
C LYS A 25 0.93 19.00 11.34
N GLU A 26 -0.17 19.26 12.04
CA GLU A 26 -0.65 18.45 13.17
C GLU A 26 -1.25 17.13 12.70
N TYR A 27 -2.02 17.15 11.60
CA TYR A 27 -2.69 15.96 11.07
C TYR A 27 -1.82 15.11 10.15
N LEU A 28 -0.73 15.64 9.60
CA LEU A 28 0.14 14.89 8.68
C LEU A 28 0.69 13.59 9.28
N PRO A 29 1.24 13.56 10.52
CA PRO A 29 1.70 12.30 11.12
C PRO A 29 0.57 11.27 11.26
N ILE A 30 -0.64 11.72 11.62
CA ILE A 30 -1.81 10.86 11.81
C ILE A 30 -2.27 10.27 10.48
N VAL A 31 -2.50 11.12 9.46
CA VAL A 31 -2.95 10.68 8.14
C VAL A 31 -1.93 9.77 7.45
N THR A 32 -0.63 10.05 7.63
CA THR A 32 0.41 9.18 7.07
C THR A 32 0.53 7.86 7.82
N LEU A 33 0.27 7.81 9.13
CA LEU A 33 0.16 6.57 9.89
C LEU A 33 -1.07 5.76 9.42
N GLU A 34 -2.26 6.38 9.39
CA GLU A 34 -3.49 5.74 8.90
C GLU A 34 -3.30 5.14 7.50
N ASN A 35 -2.67 5.89 6.59
CA ASN A 35 -2.38 5.39 5.25
C ASN A 35 -1.42 4.19 5.26
N ARG A 36 -0.52 4.07 6.23
CA ARG A 36 0.40 2.92 6.36
C ARG A 36 -0.28 1.69 6.97
N ILE A 37 -1.25 1.88 7.86
CA ILE A 37 -1.94 0.77 8.55
C ILE A 37 -3.25 0.35 7.85
N SER A 38 -3.75 1.15 6.91
CA SER A 38 -4.95 0.81 6.15
C SER A 38 -4.66 -0.15 4.99
N THR A 39 -5.45 -1.22 4.90
CA THR A 39 -5.42 -2.21 3.83
C THR A 39 -5.54 -1.57 2.45
N LYS A 40 -4.64 -1.92 1.53
CA LYS A 40 -4.73 -1.44 0.14
C LYS A 40 -5.46 -2.46 -0.71
N ARG A 41 -6.44 -2.00 -1.47
CA ARG A 41 -7.18 -2.84 -2.44
C ARG A 41 -6.26 -3.58 -3.42
N THR A 42 -5.11 -2.99 -3.79
CA THR A 42 -4.17 -3.57 -4.76
C THR A 42 -3.40 -4.77 -4.23
N THR A 43 -3.05 -4.77 -2.95
CA THR A 43 -2.27 -5.84 -2.31
C THR A 43 -3.13 -6.74 -1.43
N GLY A 44 -4.30 -6.26 -0.99
CA GLY A 44 -5.13 -6.91 0.02
C GLY A 44 -4.59 -6.80 1.45
N TYR A 45 -3.48 -6.07 1.65
CA TYR A 45 -2.80 -5.88 2.94
C TYR A 45 -2.42 -4.40 3.10
N SER A 46 -2.21 -3.95 4.33
CA SER A 46 -1.67 -2.62 4.62
C SER A 46 -0.15 -2.57 4.39
N PRO A 47 0.42 -1.40 4.05
CA PRO A 47 1.87 -1.24 3.96
C PRO A 47 2.61 -1.66 5.24
N PHE A 48 2.02 -1.45 6.42
CA PHE A 48 2.58 -1.86 7.70
C PHE A 48 2.69 -3.39 7.79
N GLU A 49 1.62 -4.11 7.45
CA GLU A 49 1.63 -5.59 7.41
C GLU A 49 2.69 -6.12 6.45
N LEU A 50 2.88 -5.50 5.29
CA LEU A 50 3.91 -5.94 4.35
C LEU A 50 5.34 -5.76 4.88
N GLN A 51 5.56 -4.70 5.66
CA GLN A 51 6.88 -4.41 6.23
C GLN A 51 7.17 -5.29 7.45
N PHE A 52 6.19 -5.44 8.33
CA PHE A 52 6.38 -6.05 9.66
C PHE A 52 5.84 -7.46 9.77
N GLY A 53 4.95 -7.88 8.88
CA GLY A 53 4.34 -9.22 8.88
C GLY A 53 3.13 -9.37 9.81
N GLN A 54 2.64 -8.28 10.37
CA GLN A 54 1.50 -8.26 11.29
C GLN A 54 0.76 -6.94 11.15
N GLU A 55 -0.52 -6.92 11.53
CA GLU A 55 -1.30 -5.68 11.61
C GLU A 55 -0.70 -4.72 12.65
N ALA A 56 -0.91 -3.43 12.46
CA ALA A 56 -0.45 -2.44 13.41
C ALA A 56 -1.32 -2.49 14.67
N VAL A 57 -0.70 -2.65 15.83
CA VAL A 57 -1.39 -2.56 17.12
C VAL A 57 -1.65 -1.09 17.44
N LEU A 58 -2.92 -0.71 17.54
CA LEU A 58 -3.36 0.64 17.91
C LEU A 58 -3.66 0.71 19.41
N PRO A 59 -3.70 1.91 20.02
CA PRO A 59 -4.07 2.06 21.43
C PRO A 59 -5.40 1.38 21.78
N ILE A 60 -6.40 1.47 20.89
CA ILE A 60 -7.70 0.81 21.06
C ILE A 60 -7.59 -0.71 21.10
N ASP A 61 -6.65 -1.32 20.37
CA ASP A 61 -6.43 -2.77 20.37
C ASP A 61 -5.89 -3.25 21.72
N ILE A 62 -5.11 -2.41 22.39
CA ILE A 62 -4.58 -2.67 23.73
C ILE A 62 -5.70 -2.54 24.77
N GLU A 63 -6.50 -1.47 24.69
CA GLU A 63 -7.63 -1.23 25.59
C GLU A 63 -8.69 -2.33 25.49
N THR A 64 -8.98 -2.78 24.27
CA THR A 64 -9.97 -3.84 23.99
C THR A 64 -9.38 -5.26 24.02
N ASN A 65 -8.08 -5.38 24.28
CA ASN A 65 -7.36 -6.64 24.49
C ASN A 65 -7.51 -7.62 23.31
N THR A 66 -7.43 -7.11 22.07
CA THR A 66 -7.63 -7.88 20.84
C THR A 66 -6.54 -8.93 20.63
N TYR A 67 -6.81 -9.92 19.77
CA TYR A 67 -5.88 -11.00 19.42
C TYR A 67 -4.55 -10.51 18.81
N LEU A 68 -4.51 -9.27 18.30
CA LEU A 68 -3.33 -8.64 17.73
C LEU A 68 -2.30 -8.23 18.79
N ALA A 69 -2.76 -7.92 20.00
CA ALA A 69 -1.89 -7.64 21.13
C ALA A 69 -1.46 -8.97 21.77
N ILE A 70 -0.31 -9.50 21.35
CA ILE A 70 0.32 -10.60 22.10
C ILE A 70 0.48 -10.14 23.54
N LYS A 71 -0.11 -10.90 24.45
CA LYS A 71 -0.05 -10.66 25.89
C LYS A 71 1.31 -11.12 26.40
N TRP A 72 2.35 -10.36 26.06
CA TRP A 72 3.73 -10.64 26.48
C TRP A 72 3.85 -10.78 28.00
N ASN A 73 2.96 -10.12 28.75
CA ASN A 73 2.84 -10.25 30.20
C ASN A 73 2.34 -11.63 30.69
N LYS A 74 1.85 -12.49 29.80
CA LYS A 74 1.45 -13.87 30.09
C LYS A 74 2.51 -14.90 29.68
N ILE A 75 3.52 -14.48 28.92
CA ILE A 75 4.63 -15.34 28.52
C ILE A 75 5.60 -15.40 29.70
N SER A 76 5.80 -16.60 30.22
CA SER A 76 6.53 -16.79 31.48
C SER A 76 7.83 -17.57 31.29
N THR A 77 7.97 -18.30 30.18
CA THR A 77 9.15 -19.12 29.87
C THR A 77 9.84 -18.67 28.59
N ILE A 78 11.11 -19.06 28.44
CA ILE A 78 11.89 -18.76 27.23
C ILE A 78 11.36 -19.58 26.05
N GLU A 79 10.89 -20.80 26.31
CA GLU A 79 10.30 -21.70 25.31
C GLU A 79 9.03 -21.10 24.71
N GLU A 80 8.10 -20.61 25.54
CA GLU A 80 6.88 -19.91 25.09
C GLU A 80 7.20 -18.64 24.29
N LEU A 81 8.25 -17.92 24.69
CA LEU A 81 8.73 -16.73 23.99
C LEU A 81 9.25 -17.08 22.60
N LEU A 82 10.10 -18.12 22.51
CA LEU A 82 10.68 -18.58 21.25
C LEU A 82 9.61 -19.13 20.30
N GLU A 83 8.65 -19.91 20.82
CA GLU A 83 7.51 -20.43 20.05
C GLU A 83 6.68 -19.27 19.48
N SER A 84 6.25 -18.34 20.33
CA SER A 84 5.46 -17.17 19.91
C SER A 84 6.19 -16.33 18.86
N ARG A 85 7.52 -16.18 19.00
CA ARG A 85 8.34 -15.44 18.03
C ARG A 85 8.50 -16.15 16.71
N THR A 86 8.62 -17.47 16.72
CA THR A 86 8.76 -18.30 15.52
C THR A 86 7.50 -18.22 14.66
N ILE A 87 6.32 -18.41 15.29
CA ILE A 87 5.01 -18.29 14.62
C ILE A 87 4.85 -16.91 13.95
N GLN A 88 5.28 -15.84 14.63
CA GLN A 88 5.20 -14.48 14.12
C GLN A 88 6.08 -14.25 12.88
N ILE A 89 7.27 -14.88 12.83
CA ILE A 89 8.18 -14.79 11.69
C ILE A 89 7.65 -15.58 10.50
N GLU A 90 7.08 -16.77 10.72
CA GLU A 90 6.53 -17.59 9.63
C GLU A 90 5.31 -16.91 8.99
N ALA A 91 4.37 -16.40 9.79
CA ALA A 91 3.20 -15.68 9.31
C ALA A 91 3.56 -14.46 8.44
N LYS A 92 4.68 -13.79 8.75
CA LYS A 92 5.19 -12.66 7.97
C LYS A 92 5.52 -13.03 6.54
N GLU A 93 6.21 -14.15 6.32
CA GLU A 93 6.64 -14.52 4.98
C GLU A 93 5.48 -15.01 4.11
N GLU A 94 4.54 -15.76 4.69
CA GLU A 94 3.30 -16.14 3.99
C GLU A 94 2.53 -14.89 3.52
N THR A 95 2.37 -13.91 4.42
CA THR A 95 1.68 -12.65 4.13
C THR A 95 2.35 -11.90 2.97
N LYS A 96 3.68 -11.84 2.95
CA LYS A 96 4.44 -11.19 1.88
C LYS A 96 4.26 -11.88 0.53
N LEU A 97 4.30 -13.21 0.50
CA LEU A 97 4.13 -13.98 -0.73
C LEU A 97 2.73 -13.79 -1.32
N ALA A 98 1.69 -13.91 -0.49
CA ALA A 98 0.31 -13.68 -0.89
C ALA A 98 0.08 -12.24 -1.38
N ALA A 99 0.72 -11.26 -0.73
CA ALA A 99 0.66 -9.86 -1.16
C ALA A 99 1.34 -9.62 -2.51
N ALA A 100 2.50 -10.25 -2.75
CA ALA A 100 3.22 -10.14 -4.01
C ALA A 100 2.41 -10.71 -5.18
N GLU A 101 1.71 -11.82 -4.96
CA GLU A 101 0.78 -12.40 -5.94
C GLU A 101 -0.36 -11.45 -6.26
N LYS A 102 -1.11 -10.98 -5.25
CA LYS A 102 -2.20 -10.01 -5.44
C LYS A 102 -1.74 -8.72 -6.13
N PHE A 103 -0.52 -8.26 -5.81
CA PHE A 103 0.07 -7.10 -6.46
C PHE A 103 0.32 -7.32 -7.96
N ARG A 104 0.87 -8.49 -8.33
CA ARG A 104 1.09 -8.88 -9.74
C ARG A 104 -0.24 -8.93 -10.48
N ASP A 105 -1.26 -9.56 -9.90
CA ASP A 105 -2.60 -9.63 -10.48
C ASP A 105 -3.22 -8.24 -10.67
N SER A 106 -3.12 -7.38 -9.66
CA SER A 106 -3.62 -6.01 -9.71
C SER A 106 -2.93 -5.21 -10.83
N ARG A 107 -1.61 -5.39 -10.98
CA ARG A 107 -0.83 -4.76 -12.05
C ARG A 107 -1.27 -5.29 -13.42
N GLN A 108 -1.43 -6.59 -13.59
CA GLN A 108 -1.87 -7.20 -14.84
C GLN A 108 -3.26 -6.71 -15.24
N LYS A 109 -4.21 -6.67 -14.30
CA LYS A 109 -5.56 -6.09 -14.52
C LYS A 109 -5.48 -4.61 -14.92
N SER A 110 -4.58 -3.85 -14.32
CA SER A 110 -4.37 -2.44 -14.69
C SER A 110 -3.81 -2.28 -16.10
N VAL A 111 -2.90 -3.17 -16.54
CA VAL A 111 -2.36 -3.18 -17.90
C VAL A 111 -3.48 -3.52 -18.90
N GLN A 112 -4.21 -4.60 -18.68
CA GLN A 112 -5.33 -5.00 -19.55
C GLN A 112 -6.40 -3.90 -19.66
N TYR A 113 -6.74 -3.24 -18.55
CA TYR A 113 -7.66 -2.10 -18.57
C TYR A 113 -7.11 -0.94 -19.41
N PHE A 114 -5.83 -0.63 -19.27
CA PHE A 114 -5.19 0.43 -20.05
C PHE A 114 -5.16 0.10 -21.54
N GLU A 115 -4.76 -1.12 -21.91
CA GLU A 115 -4.75 -1.61 -23.29
C GLU A 115 -6.14 -1.53 -23.93
N LYS A 116 -7.18 -2.03 -23.25
CA LYS A 116 -8.57 -1.92 -23.73
C LYS A 116 -8.99 -0.46 -23.91
N LYS A 117 -8.67 0.40 -22.93
CA LYS A 117 -9.03 1.82 -22.98
C LYS A 117 -8.29 2.57 -24.10
N MET A 118 -7.03 2.21 -24.36
CA MET A 118 -6.19 2.83 -25.38
C MET A 118 -6.19 2.06 -26.70
N ALA A 119 -7.02 1.03 -26.87
CA ALA A 119 -7.08 0.23 -28.10
C ALA A 119 -7.32 1.09 -29.35
N HIS A 120 -8.13 2.15 -29.22
CA HIS A 120 -8.38 3.12 -30.31
C HIS A 120 -7.20 4.06 -30.62
N LYS A 121 -6.18 4.10 -29.76
CA LYS A 121 -4.96 4.93 -29.91
C LYS A 121 -3.69 4.10 -30.11
N LEU A 122 -3.72 2.81 -29.78
CA LEU A 122 -2.65 1.86 -30.03
C LEU A 122 -2.56 1.67 -31.55
N ARG A 123 -1.54 2.28 -32.16
CA ARG A 123 -1.22 2.05 -33.58
C ARG A 123 -0.80 0.59 -33.77
N ASN A 124 -1.06 0.06 -34.96
CA ASN A 124 -0.41 -1.16 -35.43
C ASN A 124 1.13 -0.99 -35.35
N SER A 125 1.85 -2.11 -35.26
CA SER A 125 3.30 -2.09 -35.33
C SER A 125 3.73 -1.33 -36.60
N LEU A 126 4.62 -0.36 -36.44
CA LEU A 126 5.12 0.42 -37.57
C LEU A 126 5.99 -0.48 -38.44
N GLU A 127 5.75 -0.49 -39.74
CA GLU A 127 6.60 -1.21 -40.68
C GLU A 127 7.68 -0.30 -41.28
N PRO A 128 8.83 -0.86 -41.69
CA PRO A 128 9.84 -0.09 -42.41
C PRO A 128 9.23 0.59 -43.65
N GLY A 129 9.21 1.92 -43.66
CA GLY A 129 8.59 2.73 -44.73
C GLY A 129 7.40 3.58 -44.28
N ASP A 130 6.85 3.34 -43.08
CA ASP A 130 5.76 4.15 -42.54
C ASP A 130 6.20 5.57 -42.18
N LEU A 131 5.44 6.57 -42.64
CA LEU A 131 5.66 7.96 -42.26
C LEU A 131 5.15 8.23 -40.83
N VAL A 132 6.05 8.73 -39.98
CA VAL A 132 5.76 9.11 -38.59
C VAL A 132 6.00 10.58 -38.33
N LEU A 133 5.15 11.19 -37.51
CA LEU A 133 5.36 12.54 -37.01
C LEU A 133 6.43 12.52 -35.91
N VAL A 134 7.62 13.02 -36.23
CA VAL A 134 8.69 13.20 -35.26
C VAL A 134 8.39 14.45 -34.45
N TYR A 135 8.09 14.28 -33.17
CA TYR A 135 7.97 15.41 -32.25
C TYR A 135 9.36 15.89 -31.87
N ASN A 136 9.83 16.94 -32.56
CA ASN A 136 11.15 17.52 -32.34
C ASN A 136 11.06 18.54 -31.21
N LYS A 137 11.44 18.12 -29.98
CA LYS A 137 11.57 19.04 -28.84
C LYS A 137 12.92 19.74 -28.95
N PRO A 138 12.99 21.08 -29.03
CA PRO A 138 14.28 21.77 -28.89
C PRO A 138 14.85 21.46 -27.50
N LEU A 139 16.16 21.19 -27.45
CA LEU A 139 16.90 20.97 -26.22
C LEU A 139 16.82 22.26 -25.37
N GLU A 140 16.05 22.22 -24.28
CA GLU A 140 16.18 23.13 -23.14
C GLU A 140 17.05 22.47 -22.06
#